data_AF-A0A232FAX0-F1
#
_entry.id   AF-A0A232FAX0-F1
#
_cell.length_a   1.000
_cell.length_b   1.000
_cell.length_c   1.000
_cell.angle_alpha   90.00
_cell.angle_beta   90.00
_cell.angle_gamma   90.00
#
_symmetry.space_group_name_H-M   'P 1'
#
loop_
_entity.id
_entity.type
_entity.pdbx_description
1 polymer ?
#
loop_
_entity_poly.entity_id
_entity_poly.type
_entity_poly.pdbx_seq_one_letter_code
_entity_poly.pdbx_strand_id
1 'polypeptide(L)'
;MCLKYFSRKNAALYPKDLKKRATVDQRLYYDIDVLYKSIVSYFSPVLLGQTEEPPKEQLPALEKALKLLNDFLKNGKYGFGFEIAQYDQIVAWYNLCKKVMKNDGFEEFNEEQARVLRRFYLSNLKT
;
A
#
# COMPACT_ATOMS: atom_id res chain seq x y z
N MET A 1 -5.06 -19.78 9.89
CA MET A 1 -4.58 -19.45 8.53
C MET A 1 -3.07 -19.14 8.48
N CYS A 2 -2.50 -18.39 9.44
CA CYS A 2 -1.10 -17.90 9.38
C CYS A 2 0.01 -18.96 9.25
N LEU A 3 -0.14 -20.16 9.85
CA LEU A 3 0.95 -21.14 10.01
C LEU A 3 1.60 -21.64 8.71
N LYS A 4 0.89 -21.60 7.57
CA LYS A 4 1.44 -22.06 6.28
C LYS A 4 2.63 -21.22 5.80
N TYR A 5 2.75 -19.98 6.27
CA TYR A 5 3.87 -19.09 5.96
C TYR A 5 5.02 -19.15 6.98
N PHE A 6 4.94 -19.96 8.04
CA PHE A 6 5.97 -20.09 9.09
C PHE A 6 7.01 -21.21 8.84
N SER A 7 7.21 -21.63 7.59
CA SER A 7 8.26 -22.60 7.26
C SER A 7 9.68 -22.01 7.47
N ARG A 8 10.70 -22.87 7.64
CA ARG A 8 12.11 -22.41 7.77
C ARG A 8 12.57 -21.51 6.62
N LYS A 9 12.01 -21.65 5.41
CA LYS A 9 12.33 -20.80 4.25
C LYS A 9 11.89 -19.33 4.44
N ASN A 10 10.88 -19.08 5.26
CA ASN A 10 10.26 -17.76 5.42
C ASN A 10 10.75 -17.00 6.66
N ALA A 11 11.65 -17.58 7.45
CA ALA A 11 12.20 -16.94 8.66
C ALA A 11 12.97 -15.63 8.38
N ALA A 12 13.38 -15.40 7.12
CA ALA A 12 13.94 -14.14 6.66
C ALA A 12 12.88 -13.03 6.47
N LEU A 13 11.64 -13.40 6.11
CA LEU A 13 10.52 -12.46 5.91
C LEU A 13 9.83 -12.12 7.22
N TYR A 14 9.76 -13.07 8.16
CA TYR A 14 9.15 -12.89 9.47
C TYR A 14 10.09 -13.36 10.59
N PRO A 15 10.89 -12.43 11.19
CA PRO A 15 11.94 -12.79 12.14
C PRO A 15 11.47 -13.57 13.37
N LYS A 16 12.39 -14.35 13.95
CA LYS A 16 12.21 -14.99 15.26
C LYS A 16 12.63 -14.12 16.44
N ASP A 17 13.56 -13.19 16.23
CA ASP A 17 13.92 -12.18 17.24
C ASP A 17 12.70 -11.29 17.52
N LEU A 18 12.35 -11.15 18.81
CA LEU A 18 11.12 -10.49 19.22
C LEU A 18 11.12 -8.98 18.91
N LYS A 19 12.28 -8.31 18.98
CA LYS A 19 12.39 -6.88 18.67
C LYS A 19 12.19 -6.63 17.18
N LYS A 20 12.88 -7.39 16.32
CA LYS A 20 12.71 -7.33 14.86
C LYS A 20 11.29 -7.72 14.43
N ARG A 21 10.70 -8.73 15.07
CA ARG A 21 9.32 -9.13 14.83
C ARG A 21 8.33 -8.02 15.19
N ALA A 22 8.46 -7.40 16.38
CA ALA A 22 7.59 -6.31 16.79
C ALA A 22 7.61 -5.14 15.81
N THR A 23 8.76 -4.83 15.18
CA THR A 23 8.82 -3.86 14.08
C THR A 23 8.06 -4.31 12.84
N VAL A 24 8.14 -5.58 12.45
CA VAL A 24 7.37 -6.14 11.31
C VAL A 24 5.87 -6.11 11.63
N ASP A 25 5.46 -6.55 12.81
CA ASP A 25 4.07 -6.50 13.26
C ASP A 25 3.54 -5.06 13.28
N GLN A 26 4.31 -4.10 13.79
CA GLN A 26 3.96 -2.68 13.76
C GLN A 26 3.70 -2.19 12.32
N ARG A 27 4.49 -2.64 11.34
CA ARG A 27 4.30 -2.27 9.92
C ARG A 27 3.07 -2.95 9.31
N LEU A 28 2.77 -4.19 9.69
CA LEU A 28 1.57 -4.91 9.26
C LEU A 28 0.28 -4.30 9.85
N TYR A 29 0.27 -3.95 11.14
CA TYR A 29 -0.86 -3.23 11.75
C TYR A 29 -1.02 -1.83 11.17
N TYR A 30 0.08 -1.12 10.93
CA TYR A 30 0.04 0.16 10.23
C TYR A 30 -0.55 0.04 8.82
N ASP A 31 -0.17 -1.00 8.07
CA ASP A 31 -0.68 -1.25 6.72
C ASP A 31 -2.21 -1.45 6.74
N ILE A 32 -2.73 -2.36 7.56
CA ILE A 32 -4.17 -2.66 7.56
C ILE A 32 -5.03 -1.56 8.24
N ASP A 33 -4.64 -1.09 9.43
CA ASP A 33 -5.49 -0.24 10.27
C ASP A 33 -5.34 1.26 9.97
N VAL A 34 -4.27 1.68 9.29
CA VAL A 34 -3.98 3.09 8.99
C VAL A 34 -3.89 3.34 7.48
N LEU A 35 -2.97 2.69 6.78
CA LEU A 35 -2.73 2.94 5.35
C LEU A 35 -3.90 2.47 4.49
N TYR A 36 -4.16 1.16 4.45
CA TYR A 36 -5.24 0.57 3.67
C TYR A 36 -6.61 1.13 4.06
N LYS A 37 -6.85 1.28 5.37
CA LYS A 37 -8.07 1.93 5.88
C LYS A 37 -8.26 3.34 5.32
N SER A 38 -7.24 4.20 5.35
CA SER A 38 -7.37 5.57 4.80
C SER A 38 -7.57 5.59 3.28
N ILE A 39 -6.92 4.68 2.54
CA ILE A 39 -7.12 4.50 1.09
C ILE A 39 -8.57 4.10 0.80
N VAL A 40 -9.09 3.08 1.47
CA VAL A 40 -10.48 2.62 1.32
C VAL A 40 -11.47 3.73 1.69
N SER A 41 -11.30 4.41 2.83
CA SER A 41 -12.18 5.51 3.26
C SER A 41 -12.24 6.66 2.26
N TYR A 42 -11.15 6.96 1.54
CA TYR A 42 -11.12 8.03 0.54
C TYR A 42 -11.62 7.58 -0.84
N PHE A 43 -11.17 6.43 -1.36
CA PHE A 43 -11.44 6.03 -2.74
C PHE A 43 -12.72 5.19 -2.92
N SER A 44 -13.10 4.37 -1.94
CA SER A 44 -14.24 3.43 -2.10
C SER A 44 -15.60 4.09 -2.33
N PRO A 45 -15.95 5.24 -1.73
CA PRO A 45 -17.24 5.88 -1.97
C PRO A 45 -17.48 6.23 -3.46
N VAL A 46 -16.48 6.79 -4.14
CA VAL A 46 -16.57 7.07 -5.59
C VAL A 46 -16.49 5.76 -6.39
N LEU A 47 -15.54 4.87 -6.06
CA LEU A 47 -15.34 3.60 -6.77
C LEU A 47 -16.59 2.70 -6.78
N LEU A 48 -17.39 2.74 -5.70
CA LEU A 48 -18.64 1.99 -5.55
C LEU A 48 -19.89 2.76 -6.01
N GLY A 49 -19.74 3.98 -6.55
CA GLY A 49 -20.86 4.79 -7.06
C GLY A 49 -21.76 5.36 -5.97
N GLN A 50 -21.25 5.52 -4.75
CA GLN A 50 -21.99 6.08 -3.61
C GLN A 50 -21.97 7.62 -3.61
N THR A 51 -21.01 8.21 -4.30
CA THR A 51 -20.84 9.66 -4.49
C THR A 51 -20.08 9.89 -5.80
N GLU A 52 -20.32 11.02 -6.46
CA GLU A 52 -19.57 11.45 -7.65
C GLU A 52 -18.35 12.32 -7.31
N GLU A 53 -18.25 12.80 -6.06
CA GLU A 53 -17.16 13.64 -5.56
C GLU A 53 -16.38 12.92 -4.44
N PRO A 54 -15.04 13.04 -4.37
CA PRO A 54 -14.24 12.43 -3.31
C PRO A 54 -14.54 13.04 -1.93
N PRO A 55 -14.57 12.24 -0.85
CA PRO A 55 -14.83 12.70 0.51
C PRO A 55 -13.64 13.51 1.04
N LYS A 56 -13.70 14.84 0.87
CA LYS A 56 -12.64 15.80 1.22
C LYS A 56 -12.23 15.72 2.69
N GLU A 57 -13.15 15.35 3.57
CA GLU A 57 -12.93 15.14 4.99
C GLU A 57 -12.02 13.94 5.32
N GLN A 58 -11.88 12.97 4.41
CA GLN A 58 -10.98 11.82 4.57
C GLN A 58 -9.56 12.09 4.05
N LEU A 59 -9.37 13.13 3.22
CA LEU A 59 -8.07 13.46 2.62
C LEU A 59 -6.96 13.68 3.67
N PRO A 60 -7.17 14.42 4.79
CA PRO A 60 -6.11 14.63 5.78
C PRO A 60 -5.66 13.34 6.48
N ALA A 61 -6.55 12.34 6.59
CA ALA A 61 -6.20 11.04 7.16
C ALA A 61 -5.31 10.22 6.20
N LEU A 62 -5.63 10.26 4.90
CA LEU A 62 -4.82 9.67 3.84
C LEU A 62 -3.44 10.34 3.76
N GLU A 63 -3.39 11.68 3.66
CA GLU A 63 -2.12 12.44 3.64
C GLU A 63 -1.23 12.12 4.85
N LYS A 64 -1.82 12.04 6.06
CA LYS A 64 -1.10 11.68 7.28
C LYS A 64 -0.54 10.25 7.24
N ALA A 65 -1.29 9.29 6.71
CA ALA A 65 -0.80 7.92 6.52
C ALA A 65 0.37 7.92 5.52
N LEU A 66 0.19 8.50 4.34
CA LEU A 66 1.22 8.57 3.29
C LEU A 66 2.50 9.26 3.77
N LYS A 67 2.39 10.32 4.58
CA LYS A 67 3.54 10.95 5.23
C LYS A 67 4.24 9.99 6.21
N LEU A 68 3.49 9.29 7.06
CA LEU A 68 4.06 8.34 8.03
C LEU A 68 4.76 7.17 7.34
N LEU A 69 4.18 6.68 6.24
CA LEU A 69 4.83 5.73 5.34
C LEU A 69 6.16 6.28 4.83
N ASN A 70 6.16 7.46 4.20
CA ASN A 70 7.39 8.12 3.73
C ASN A 70 8.46 8.25 4.84
N ASP A 71 8.06 8.58 6.07
CA ASP A 71 8.97 8.72 7.21
C ASP A 71 9.51 7.36 7.72
N PHE A 72 8.75 6.26 7.59
CA PHE A 72 9.30 4.91 7.75
C PHE A 72 10.33 4.59 6.66
N LEU A 73 10.13 5.09 5.43
CA LEU A 73 10.98 4.77 4.28
C LEU A 73 12.32 5.50 4.28
N LYS A 74 12.35 6.71 4.84
CA LYS A 74 13.60 7.48 5.04
C LYS A 74 14.61 6.72 5.90
N ASN A 75 14.12 5.94 6.87
CA ASN A 75 14.92 5.23 7.86
C ASN A 75 15.05 3.73 7.58
N GLY A 76 14.41 3.23 6.54
CA GLY A 76 14.51 1.84 6.09
C GLY A 76 13.96 1.73 4.67
N LYS A 77 14.68 1.06 3.77
CA LYS A 77 14.20 0.84 2.40
C LYS A 77 12.78 0.17 2.46
N TYR A 78 11.78 0.62 1.66
CA TYR A 78 10.45 -0.04 1.30
C TYR A 78 9.12 0.43 1.99
N GLY A 79 8.01 0.99 1.39
CA GLY A 79 7.60 1.29 -0.01
C GLY A 79 6.23 2.04 -0.34
N PHE A 80 5.71 1.96 -1.60
CA PHE A 80 4.28 2.00 -2.15
C PHE A 80 3.73 3.08 -3.14
N GLY A 81 3.49 2.73 -4.42
CA GLY A 81 3.19 3.68 -5.52
C GLY A 81 1.73 4.07 -5.87
N PHE A 82 1.46 5.38 -5.82
CA PHE A 82 0.33 6.20 -6.35
C PHE A 82 0.91 7.64 -6.47
N GLU A 83 0.59 8.47 -7.48
CA GLU A 83 1.22 9.81 -7.79
C GLU A 83 2.41 10.21 -6.88
N ILE A 84 3.49 9.44 -7.05
CA ILE A 84 4.50 9.25 -6.01
C ILE A 84 5.65 10.23 -6.16
N ALA A 85 5.64 11.06 -7.21
CA ALA A 85 6.76 11.89 -7.63
C ALA A 85 7.23 12.89 -6.56
N GLN A 86 6.36 13.26 -5.62
CA GLN A 86 6.70 14.10 -4.45
C GLN A 86 7.27 13.33 -3.24
N TYR A 87 7.39 12.00 -3.33
CA TYR A 87 7.82 11.12 -2.25
C TYR A 87 8.93 10.15 -2.72
N ASP A 88 10.15 10.66 -2.89
CA ASP A 88 11.31 9.95 -3.46
C ASP A 88 11.50 8.50 -2.97
N GLN A 89 11.39 8.28 -1.66
CA GLN A 89 11.63 6.96 -1.06
C GLN A 89 10.53 5.95 -1.42
N ILE A 90 9.31 6.44 -1.64
CA ILE A 90 8.16 5.64 -2.04
C ILE A 90 8.30 5.24 -3.52
N VAL A 91 8.75 6.16 -4.38
CA VAL A 91 9.14 5.87 -5.79
C VAL A 91 10.22 4.79 -5.86
N ALA A 92 11.30 4.96 -5.08
CA ALA A 92 12.47 4.08 -5.14
C ALA A 92 12.12 2.61 -4.85
N TRP A 93 11.21 2.35 -3.91
CA TRP A 93 10.70 1.01 -3.66
C TRP A 93 9.81 0.47 -4.77
N TYR A 94 8.92 1.30 -5.34
CA TYR A 94 7.97 0.81 -6.34
C TYR A 94 8.72 0.18 -7.51
N ASN A 95 9.78 0.86 -7.94
CA ASN A 95 10.72 0.37 -8.94
C ASN A 95 11.48 -0.90 -8.49
N LEU A 96 11.82 -1.02 -7.20
CA LEU A 96 12.43 -2.24 -6.67
C LEU A 96 11.46 -3.42 -6.65
N CYS A 97 10.20 -3.23 -6.24
CA CYS A 97 9.20 -4.29 -6.19
C CYS A 97 8.93 -4.85 -7.59
N LYS A 98 8.76 -3.98 -8.59
CA LYS A 98 8.75 -4.35 -10.00
C LYS A 98 10.00 -5.16 -10.39
N LYS A 99 11.20 -4.68 -10.04
CA LYS A 99 12.46 -5.39 -10.34
C LYS A 99 12.57 -6.77 -9.67
N VAL A 100 12.15 -6.91 -8.41
CA VAL A 100 12.30 -8.15 -7.63
C VAL A 100 11.29 -9.20 -8.06
N MET A 101 10.03 -8.80 -8.29
CA MET A 101 8.92 -9.71 -8.60
C MET A 101 8.62 -9.80 -10.11
N LYS A 102 9.50 -9.27 -10.97
CA LYS A 102 9.37 -9.29 -12.44
C LYS A 102 9.10 -10.70 -13.00
N ASN A 103 9.71 -11.72 -12.40
CA ASN A 103 9.56 -13.11 -12.83
C ASN A 103 8.33 -13.81 -12.21
N ASP A 104 7.69 -13.18 -11.21
CA ASP A 104 6.55 -13.71 -10.45
C ASP A 104 5.22 -13.07 -10.89
N GLY A 105 5.19 -12.34 -12.00
CA GLY A 105 3.99 -11.75 -12.58
C GLY A 105 3.44 -10.52 -11.85
N PHE A 106 4.27 -9.76 -11.13
CA PHE A 106 3.81 -8.59 -10.36
C PHE A 106 3.07 -7.56 -11.22
N GLU A 107 3.57 -7.24 -12.41
CA GLU A 107 2.91 -6.33 -13.34
C GLU A 107 1.53 -6.85 -13.77
N GLU A 108 1.39 -8.15 -14.05
CA GLU A 108 0.13 -8.79 -14.44
C GLU A 108 -0.89 -8.76 -13.29
N PHE A 109 -0.51 -9.15 -12.08
CA PHE A 109 -1.43 -9.22 -10.96
C PHE A 109 -1.75 -7.85 -10.33
N ASN A 110 -0.75 -6.97 -10.17
CA ASN A 110 -0.93 -5.71 -9.45
C ASN A 110 -1.34 -4.56 -10.38
N GLU A 111 -0.72 -4.40 -11.55
CA GLU A 111 -1.04 -3.27 -12.42
C GLU A 111 -2.38 -3.45 -13.15
N GLU A 112 -2.77 -4.65 -13.59
CA GLU A 112 -4.08 -4.85 -14.23
C GLU A 112 -5.25 -4.60 -13.27
N GLN A 113 -5.16 -5.09 -12.03
CA GLN A 113 -6.21 -4.84 -11.03
C GLN A 113 -6.29 -3.35 -10.69
N ALA A 114 -5.15 -2.66 -10.57
CA ALA A 114 -5.14 -1.20 -10.41
C ALA A 114 -5.74 -0.46 -11.62
N ARG A 115 -5.50 -0.92 -12.86
CA ARG A 115 -6.14 -0.39 -14.08
C ARG A 115 -7.66 -0.59 -14.06
N VAL A 116 -8.14 -1.74 -13.61
CA VAL A 116 -9.58 -2.04 -13.44
C VAL A 116 -10.22 -1.08 -12.44
N LEU A 117 -9.65 -0.97 -11.22
CA LEU A 117 -10.18 -0.08 -10.18
C LEU A 117 -10.15 1.40 -10.60
N ARG A 118 -9.11 1.83 -11.32
CA ARG A 118 -9.03 3.18 -11.92
C ARG A 118 -10.17 3.45 -12.91
N ARG A 119 -10.56 2.46 -13.73
CA ARG A 119 -11.69 2.62 -14.67
C ARG A 119 -13.01 2.83 -13.94
N PHE A 120 -13.30 2.04 -12.91
CA PHE A 120 -14.52 2.21 -12.09
C PHE A 120 -14.53 3.53 -11.32
N TYR A 121 -13.41 3.95 -10.75
CA TYR A 121 -13.32 5.25 -10.10
C TYR A 121 -13.60 6.40 -11.08
N LEU A 122 -13.00 6.36 -12.28
CA LEU A 122 -13.20 7.40 -13.29
C LEU A 122 -14.58 7.38 -13.96
N SER A 123 -15.29 6.24 -14.02
CA SER A 123 -16.66 6.21 -14.56
C SER A 123 -17.68 6.84 -13.62
N ASN A 124 -17.37 6.94 -12.34
CA ASN A 124 -18.25 7.45 -11.30
C ASN A 124 -17.85 8.85 -10.83
N LEU A 125 -16.61 9.28 -11.11
CA LEU A 125 -16.12 10.62 -10.77
C LEU A 125 -16.76 11.66 -11.69
N LYS A 126 -17.31 12.72 -11.08
CA LYS A 126 -17.82 13.90 -11.77
C LYS A 126 -16.69 14.60 -12.55
N THR A 127 -16.83 14.66 -13.87
CA THR A 127 -15.90 15.30 -14.82
C THR A 127 -16.24 16.76 -15.06
#